data_AF-A0A1Z4EG72-F1
#
_entry.id   AF-A0A1Z4EG72-F1
#
_cell.length_a   1.000
_cell.length_b   1.000
_cell.length_c   1.000
_cell.angle_alpha   90.00
_cell.angle_beta   90.00
_cell.angle_gamma   90.00
#
_symmetry.space_group_name_H-M   'P 1'
#
loop_
_entity.id
_entity.type
_entity.pdbx_description
1 polymer ?
#
loop_
_entity_poly.entity_id
_entity_poly.type
_entity_poly.pdbx_seq_one_letter_code
_entity_poly.pdbx_strand_id
1 'polypeptide(L)'
;MITEPAWAFTRKFMGYDAAAVDAHIEMLNTKQNLLINDVQSLRARLKESGDEAAALRKEVAALTDTSPSPRAVQQRMAKMLRRAVDEIAEMQAEARAEAEALIADAEAEAAEAHRKRDEVLADIATQQKAREAEYQETRTALEAELAGLRSDAQQAREQLLAEARQRADRDREEARRAVDEASRRRIQILEQLMGVYRDLESVPHALQAARQEHQNPTDADDRNVKAG
;
A
#
# COMPACT_ATOMS: atom_id res chain seq x y z
N MET A 1 -21.98 40.41 -80.27
CA MET A 1 -21.40 41.64 -80.86
C MET A 1 -21.93 42.81 -80.06
N ILE A 2 -21.07 43.53 -79.33
CA ILE A 2 -21.46 44.73 -78.59
C ILE A 2 -21.30 45.89 -79.58
N THR A 3 -22.41 46.38 -80.13
CA THR A 3 -22.40 47.54 -81.03
C THR A 3 -22.40 48.81 -80.19
N GLU A 4 -21.35 49.63 -80.34
CA GLU A 4 -21.26 50.91 -79.65
C GLU A 4 -22.36 51.87 -80.11
N PRO A 5 -22.95 52.67 -79.20
CA PRO A 5 -24.01 53.60 -79.54
C PRO A 5 -23.49 54.67 -80.51
N ALA A 6 -24.25 54.97 -81.56
CA ALA A 6 -23.87 55.98 -82.54
C ALA A 6 -23.85 57.37 -81.89
N TRP A 7 -22.66 58.01 -81.86
CA TRP A 7 -22.49 59.33 -81.27
C TRP A 7 -23.09 60.42 -82.17
N ALA A 8 -24.02 61.21 -81.63
CA ALA A 8 -24.66 62.31 -82.36
C ALA A 8 -24.03 63.66 -81.96
N PHE A 9 -23.42 64.35 -82.93
CA PHE A 9 -22.84 65.68 -82.72
C PHE A 9 -23.89 66.79 -82.88
N THR A 10 -23.85 67.81 -82.02
CA THR A 10 -24.71 68.99 -82.12
C THR A 10 -24.31 69.84 -83.34
N ARG A 11 -25.29 70.28 -84.14
CA ARG A 11 -25.10 71.16 -85.29
C ARG A 11 -25.12 72.63 -84.85
N LYS A 12 -24.13 73.41 -85.29
CA LYS A 12 -24.09 74.88 -85.22
C LYS A 12 -24.28 75.48 -86.62
N PHE A 13 -24.49 76.78 -86.74
CA PHE A 13 -24.64 77.44 -88.04
C PHE A 13 -23.40 77.15 -88.91
N MET A 14 -23.62 76.54 -90.08
CA MET A 14 -22.61 76.03 -91.05
C MET A 14 -21.84 74.73 -90.71
N GLY A 15 -22.20 73.93 -89.69
CA GLY A 15 -21.55 72.62 -89.49
C GLY A 15 -21.81 71.92 -88.16
N TYR A 16 -21.04 70.87 -87.87
CA TYR A 16 -20.96 70.28 -86.52
C TYR A 16 -20.02 71.11 -85.63
N ASP A 17 -20.20 71.01 -84.31
CA ASP A 17 -19.28 71.65 -83.36
C ASP A 17 -17.88 71.03 -83.46
N ALA A 18 -16.93 71.75 -84.09
CA ALA A 18 -15.58 71.26 -84.38
C ALA A 18 -14.86 70.74 -83.13
N ALA A 19 -14.96 71.45 -81.99
CA ALA A 19 -14.35 71.04 -80.74
C ALA A 19 -14.90 69.70 -80.20
N ALA A 20 -16.19 69.43 -80.40
CA ALA A 20 -16.80 68.18 -79.96
C ALA A 20 -16.43 67.00 -80.89
N VAL A 21 -16.26 67.26 -82.19
CA VAL A 21 -15.81 66.27 -83.17
C VAL A 21 -14.34 65.93 -82.95
N ASP A 22 -13.48 66.93 -82.78
CA ASP A 22 -12.04 66.73 -82.54
C ASP A 22 -11.79 65.95 -81.24
N ALA A 23 -12.50 66.29 -80.16
CA ALA A 23 -12.42 65.54 -78.90
C ALA A 23 -12.85 64.07 -79.06
N HIS A 24 -13.83 63.79 -79.93
CA HIS A 24 -14.26 62.42 -80.21
C HIS A 24 -13.27 61.67 -81.11
N ILE A 25 -12.64 62.34 -82.08
CA ILE A 25 -11.58 61.76 -82.91
C ILE A 25 -10.38 61.40 -82.03
N GLU A 26 -9.98 62.26 -81.10
CA GLU A 26 -8.92 61.97 -80.13
C GLU A 26 -9.27 60.79 -79.22
N MET A 27 -10.52 60.71 -78.73
CA MET A 27 -11.00 59.55 -77.98
C MET A 27 -10.95 58.26 -78.81
N LEU A 28 -11.34 58.30 -80.08
CA LEU A 28 -11.29 57.14 -80.97
C LEU A 28 -9.83 56.74 -81.28
N ASN A 29 -8.95 57.70 -81.50
CA ASN A 29 -7.52 57.45 -81.74
C ASN A 29 -6.85 56.83 -80.52
N THR A 30 -7.09 57.34 -79.32
CA THR A 30 -6.56 56.75 -78.08
C THR A 30 -7.09 55.33 -77.86
N LYS A 31 -8.37 55.10 -78.10
CA LYS A 31 -8.98 53.77 -78.02
C LYS A 31 -8.42 52.81 -79.07
N GLN A 32 -8.25 53.27 -80.31
CA GLN A 32 -7.68 52.47 -81.38
C GLN A 32 -6.22 52.10 -81.08
N ASN A 33 -5.43 53.05 -80.57
CA ASN A 33 -4.05 52.79 -80.14
C ASN A 33 -3.98 51.78 -78.99
N LEU A 34 -4.90 51.88 -78.01
CA LEU A 34 -4.99 50.91 -76.91
C LEU A 34 -5.33 49.50 -77.44
N LEU A 35 -6.33 49.38 -78.32
CA LEU A 35 -6.70 48.09 -78.92
C LEU A 35 -5.56 47.50 -79.77
N ILE A 36 -4.82 48.34 -80.51
CA ILE A 36 -3.65 47.89 -81.28
C ILE A 36 -2.57 47.35 -80.35
N ASN A 37 -2.27 48.06 -79.26
CA ASN A 37 -1.29 47.64 -78.26
C ASN A 37 -1.71 46.32 -77.58
N ASP A 38 -2.99 46.18 -77.23
CA ASP A 38 -3.53 44.96 -76.62
C ASP A 38 -3.42 43.76 -77.58
N VAL A 39 -3.78 43.94 -78.86
CA VAL A 39 -3.64 42.90 -79.88
C VAL A 39 -2.17 42.50 -80.06
N GLN A 40 -1.24 43.47 -80.06
CA GLN A 40 0.19 43.19 -80.16
C GLN A 40 0.70 42.43 -78.92
N SER A 41 0.27 42.81 -77.72
CA SER A 41 0.60 42.12 -76.47
C SER A 41 0.09 40.68 -76.45
N LEU A 42 -1.17 40.46 -76.85
CA LEU A 42 -1.76 39.12 -76.95
C LEU A 42 -1.03 38.26 -77.99
N ARG A 43 -0.62 38.83 -79.12
CA ARG A 43 0.19 38.12 -80.12
C ARG A 43 1.56 37.72 -79.58
N ALA A 44 2.22 38.59 -78.83
CA ALA A 44 3.50 38.30 -78.20
C ALA A 44 3.36 37.14 -77.18
N ARG A 45 2.35 37.21 -76.30
CA ARG A 45 2.05 36.14 -75.33
C ARG A 45 1.69 34.82 -76.00
N LEU A 46 0.92 34.86 -77.09
CA LEU A 46 0.58 33.65 -77.85
C LEU A 46 1.83 33.01 -78.46
N LYS A 47 2.75 33.83 -78.98
CA LYS A 47 4.01 33.34 -79.53
C LYS A 47 4.89 32.70 -78.45
N GLU A 48 5.05 33.37 -77.31
CA GLU A 48 5.81 32.86 -76.17
C GLU A 48 5.26 31.52 -75.67
N SER A 49 3.94 31.43 -75.45
CA SER A 49 3.27 30.18 -75.09
C SER A 49 3.44 29.09 -76.17
N GLY A 50 3.45 29.46 -77.44
CA GLY A 50 3.72 28.54 -78.55
C GLY A 50 5.15 27.99 -78.54
N ASP A 51 6.13 28.84 -78.24
CA ASP A 51 7.54 28.47 -78.12
C ASP A 51 7.78 27.55 -76.91
N GLU A 52 7.15 27.84 -75.76
CA GLU A 52 7.15 26.97 -74.58
C GLU A 52 6.53 25.60 -74.87
N ALA A 53 5.36 25.56 -75.53
CA ALA A 53 4.72 24.30 -75.91
C ALA A 53 5.59 23.48 -76.88
N ALA A 54 6.31 24.14 -77.80
CA ALA A 54 7.23 23.47 -78.70
C ALA A 54 8.47 22.92 -77.97
N ALA A 55 9.00 23.64 -76.98
CA ALA A 55 10.08 23.17 -76.13
C ALA A 55 9.67 21.95 -75.30
N LEU A 56 8.51 22.02 -74.62
CA LEU A 56 7.97 20.90 -73.85
C LEU A 56 7.70 19.67 -74.72
N ARG A 57 7.20 19.84 -75.95
CA ARG A 57 7.02 18.72 -76.89
C ARG A 57 8.34 18.03 -77.24
N LYS A 58 9.43 18.78 -77.44
CA LYS A 58 10.76 18.21 -77.71
C LYS A 58 11.29 17.45 -76.48
N GLU A 59 11.09 17.99 -75.29
CA GLU A 59 11.49 17.34 -74.06
C GLU A 59 10.71 16.04 -73.83
N VAL A 60 9.38 16.07 -73.98
CA VAL A 60 8.53 14.87 -73.92
C VAL A 60 9.01 13.83 -74.93
N ALA A 61 9.26 14.21 -76.17
CA ALA A 61 9.78 13.29 -77.18
C ALA A 61 11.12 12.66 -76.78
N ALA A 62 12.03 13.40 -76.14
CA ALA A 62 13.29 12.87 -75.62
C ALA A 62 13.10 11.97 -74.39
N LEU A 63 12.13 12.27 -73.52
CA LEU A 63 11.83 11.46 -72.34
C LEU A 63 11.08 10.16 -72.70
N THR A 64 10.32 10.17 -73.79
CA THR A 64 9.56 9.03 -74.33
C THR A 64 10.35 8.27 -75.41
N ASP A 65 11.57 8.70 -75.75
CA ASP A 65 12.39 7.97 -76.71
C ASP A 65 12.79 6.60 -76.16
N THR A 66 12.14 5.55 -76.68
CA THR A 66 12.45 4.15 -76.39
C THR A 66 13.45 3.57 -77.40
N SER A 67 14.13 4.41 -78.19
CA SER A 67 15.11 3.95 -79.16
C SER A 67 16.20 3.08 -78.51
N PRO A 68 16.74 2.10 -79.24
CA PRO A 68 17.88 1.31 -78.79
C PRO A 68 19.20 2.12 -78.79
N SER A 69 19.14 3.45 -78.95
CA SER A 69 20.32 4.29 -78.95
C SER A 69 21.00 4.23 -77.57
N PRO A 70 22.35 4.13 -77.50
CA PRO A 70 23.05 4.01 -76.22
C PRO A 70 22.71 5.12 -75.21
N ARG A 71 22.49 6.35 -75.69
CA ARG A 71 22.16 7.52 -74.87
C ARG A 71 20.75 7.44 -74.27
N ALA A 72 19.75 7.01 -75.03
CA ALA A 72 18.38 6.83 -74.53
C ALA A 72 18.31 5.73 -73.46
N VAL A 73 19.06 4.63 -73.66
CA VAL A 73 19.18 3.55 -72.67
C VAL A 73 19.86 4.04 -71.38
N GLN A 74 20.98 4.77 -71.49
CA GLN A 74 21.68 5.35 -70.33
C GLN A 74 20.77 6.29 -69.52
N GLN A 75 20.01 7.16 -70.20
CA GLN A 75 19.12 8.10 -69.53
C GLN A 75 17.94 7.40 -68.83
N ARG A 76 17.39 6.34 -69.45
CA ARG A 76 16.39 5.47 -68.81
C ARG A 76 16.95 4.72 -67.60
N MET A 77 18.16 4.15 -67.71
CA MET A 77 18.82 3.49 -66.57
C MET A 77 19.09 4.46 -65.44
N ALA A 78 19.59 5.67 -65.73
CA ALA A 78 19.81 6.71 -64.71
C ALA A 78 18.51 7.09 -63.98
N LYS A 79 17.40 7.23 -64.71
CA LYS A 79 16.08 7.48 -64.10
C LYS A 79 15.57 6.31 -63.26
N MET A 80 15.72 5.07 -63.74
CA MET A 80 15.33 3.89 -62.96
C MET A 80 16.16 3.76 -61.69
N LEU A 81 17.47 4.00 -61.76
CA LEU A 81 18.35 3.99 -60.59
C LEU A 81 17.96 5.10 -59.60
N ARG A 82 17.69 6.31 -60.09
CA ARG A 82 17.24 7.41 -59.23
C ARG A 82 15.93 7.08 -58.52
N ARG A 83 14.94 6.56 -59.26
CA ARG A 83 13.67 6.12 -58.70
C ARG A 83 13.84 5.00 -57.66
N ALA A 84 14.69 4.01 -57.93
CA ALA A 84 14.96 2.93 -56.97
C ALA A 84 15.64 3.47 -55.70
N VAL A 85 16.55 4.44 -55.81
CA VAL A 85 17.16 5.10 -54.65
C VAL A 85 16.14 5.89 -53.84
N ASP A 86 15.25 6.64 -54.52
CA ASP A 86 14.19 7.40 -53.87
C ASP A 86 13.20 6.46 -53.14
N GLU A 87 12.77 5.36 -53.79
CA GLU A 87 11.90 4.34 -53.18
C GLU A 87 12.57 3.63 -51.98
N ILE A 88 13.87 3.33 -52.06
CA ILE A 88 14.62 2.77 -50.91
C ILE A 88 14.72 3.77 -49.77
N ALA A 89 14.92 5.06 -50.07
CA ALA A 89 14.98 6.09 -49.05
C ALA A 89 13.63 6.27 -48.32
N GLU A 90 12.53 6.23 -49.06
CA GLU A 90 11.17 6.24 -48.49
C GLU A 90 10.93 5.01 -47.60
N MET A 91 11.21 3.80 -48.09
CA MET A 91 11.06 2.58 -47.29
C MET A 91 11.94 2.59 -46.04
N GLN A 92 13.16 3.14 -46.12
CA GLN A 92 14.03 3.26 -44.94
C GLN A 92 13.50 4.28 -43.94
N ALA A 93 12.90 5.38 -44.40
CA ALA A 93 12.29 6.36 -43.53
C ALA A 93 11.06 5.78 -42.82
N GLU A 94 10.20 5.07 -43.55
CA GLU A 94 9.03 4.38 -43.00
C GLU A 94 9.44 3.32 -41.97
N ALA A 95 10.40 2.44 -42.32
CA ALA A 95 10.87 1.40 -41.40
C ALA A 95 11.49 1.97 -40.12
N ARG A 96 12.17 3.14 -40.20
CA ARG A 96 12.69 3.84 -39.03
C ARG A 96 11.57 4.43 -38.18
N ALA A 97 10.58 5.06 -38.81
CA ALA A 97 9.43 5.61 -38.09
C ALA A 97 8.62 4.52 -37.38
N GLU A 98 8.42 3.36 -38.03
CA GLU A 98 7.78 2.19 -37.41
C GLU A 98 8.60 1.64 -36.24
N ALA A 99 9.92 1.53 -36.40
CA ALA A 99 10.79 1.08 -35.31
C ALA A 99 10.76 2.04 -34.11
N GLU A 100 10.79 3.35 -34.37
CA GLU A 100 10.68 4.38 -33.33
C GLU A 100 9.32 4.32 -32.62
N ALA A 101 8.23 4.10 -33.36
CA ALA A 101 6.90 3.92 -32.78
C ALA A 101 6.83 2.67 -31.88
N LEU A 102 7.37 1.54 -32.33
CA LEU A 102 7.42 0.31 -31.53
C LEU A 102 8.26 0.47 -30.27
N ILE A 103 9.38 1.19 -30.35
CA ILE A 103 10.22 1.49 -29.19
C ILE A 103 9.43 2.39 -28.21
N ALA A 104 8.77 3.43 -28.70
CA ALA A 104 7.97 4.33 -27.86
C ALA A 104 6.81 3.59 -27.15
N ASP A 105 6.13 2.69 -27.86
CA ASP A 105 5.07 1.86 -27.27
C ASP A 105 5.63 0.91 -26.21
N ALA A 106 6.75 0.24 -26.48
CA ALA A 106 7.40 -0.64 -25.52
C ALA A 106 7.90 0.12 -24.27
N GLU A 107 8.43 1.33 -24.44
CA GLU A 107 8.85 2.20 -23.33
C GLU A 107 7.65 2.66 -22.50
N ALA A 108 6.53 3.00 -23.14
CA ALA A 108 5.29 3.37 -22.46
C ALA A 108 4.73 2.20 -21.64
N GLU A 109 4.68 0.99 -22.21
CA GLU A 109 4.26 -0.22 -21.50
C GLU A 109 5.18 -0.55 -20.32
N ALA A 110 6.50 -0.44 -20.50
CA ALA A 110 7.47 -0.64 -19.43
C ALA A 110 7.28 0.38 -18.30
N ALA A 111 7.06 1.65 -18.62
CA ALA A 111 6.79 2.69 -17.64
C ALA A 111 5.51 2.42 -16.85
N GLU A 112 4.43 2.01 -17.51
CA GLU A 112 3.17 1.61 -16.86
C GLU A 112 3.34 0.36 -15.99
N ALA A 113 4.09 -0.63 -16.44
CA ALA A 113 4.41 -1.81 -15.65
C ALA A 113 5.22 -1.46 -14.39
N HIS A 114 6.18 -0.53 -14.50
CA HIS A 114 6.93 -0.03 -13.35
C HIS A 114 6.05 0.71 -12.35
N ARG A 115 5.15 1.58 -12.81
CA ARG A 115 4.18 2.28 -11.95
C ARG A 115 3.32 1.29 -11.16
N LYS A 116 2.73 0.31 -11.85
CA LYS A 116 1.91 -0.73 -11.21
C LYS A 116 2.70 -1.57 -10.20
N ARG A 117 3.95 -1.91 -10.52
CA ARG A 117 4.83 -2.63 -9.59
C ARG A 117 5.07 -1.80 -8.34
N ASP A 118 5.39 -0.53 -8.49
CA ASP A 118 5.71 0.36 -7.37
C ASP A 118 4.48 0.62 -6.49
N GLU A 119 3.28 0.72 -7.08
CA GLU A 119 2.00 0.74 -6.36
C GLU A 119 1.78 -0.52 -5.53
N VAL A 120 1.94 -1.71 -6.13
CA VAL A 120 1.79 -2.99 -5.43
C VAL A 120 2.82 -3.13 -4.30
N LEU A 121 4.06 -2.68 -4.50
CA LEU A 121 5.08 -2.68 -3.45
C LEU A 121 4.71 -1.74 -2.30
N ALA A 122 4.16 -0.57 -2.60
CA ALA A 122 3.66 0.35 -1.59
C ALA A 122 2.50 -0.28 -0.79
N ASP A 123 1.54 -0.92 -1.46
CA ASP A 123 0.42 -1.61 -0.82
C ASP A 123 0.90 -2.76 0.07
N ILE A 124 1.85 -3.58 -0.40
CA ILE A 124 2.44 -4.65 0.43
C ILE A 124 3.15 -4.05 1.65
N ALA A 125 3.88 -2.95 1.49
CA ALA A 125 4.56 -2.29 2.60
C ALA A 125 3.57 -1.72 3.63
N THR A 126 2.42 -1.18 3.20
CA THR A 126 1.37 -0.74 4.14
C THR A 126 0.74 -1.92 4.87
N GLN A 127 0.42 -3.01 4.16
CA GLN A 127 -0.12 -4.23 4.77
C GLN A 127 0.85 -4.87 5.76
N GLN A 128 2.15 -4.91 5.46
CA GLN A 128 3.16 -5.42 6.37
C GLN A 128 3.23 -4.59 7.65
N LYS A 129 3.21 -3.25 7.54
CA LYS A 129 3.20 -2.36 8.71
C LYS A 129 1.95 -2.55 9.57
N ALA A 130 0.78 -2.68 8.94
CA ALA A 130 -0.47 -2.94 9.64
C ALA A 130 -0.42 -4.28 10.41
N ARG A 131 0.03 -5.35 9.74
CA ARG A 131 0.19 -6.68 10.36
C ARG A 131 1.21 -6.67 11.49
N GLU A 132 2.32 -5.97 11.33
CA GLU A 132 3.32 -5.84 12.39
C GLU A 132 2.74 -5.10 13.60
N ALA A 133 1.98 -4.02 13.38
CA ALA A 133 1.30 -3.31 14.47
C ALA A 133 0.29 -4.23 15.20
N GLU A 134 -0.55 -4.96 14.47
CA GLU A 134 -1.47 -5.95 15.04
C GLU A 134 -0.73 -7.06 15.81
N TYR A 135 0.40 -7.53 15.29
CA TYR A 135 1.24 -8.52 15.97
C TYR A 135 1.82 -7.98 17.28
N GLN A 136 2.33 -6.75 17.29
CA GLN A 136 2.85 -6.14 18.51
C GLN A 136 1.73 -5.88 19.53
N GLU A 137 0.56 -5.43 19.09
CA GLU A 137 -0.60 -5.23 19.97
C GLU A 137 -1.05 -6.54 20.60
N THR A 138 -1.26 -7.59 19.79
CA THR A 138 -1.65 -8.91 20.30
C THR A 138 -0.59 -9.52 21.22
N ARG A 139 0.69 -9.35 20.89
CA ARG A 139 1.80 -9.79 21.74
C ARG A 139 1.79 -9.09 23.09
N THR A 140 1.66 -7.76 23.12
CA THR A 140 1.64 -7.00 24.38
C THR A 140 0.41 -7.32 25.23
N ALA A 141 -0.75 -7.54 24.59
CA ALA A 141 -1.96 -8.00 25.28
C ALA A 141 -1.75 -9.38 25.93
N LEU A 142 -1.20 -10.35 25.19
CA LEU A 142 -0.89 -11.68 25.72
C LEU A 142 0.16 -11.65 26.83
N GLU A 143 1.20 -10.83 26.69
CA GLU A 143 2.22 -10.64 27.74
C GLU A 143 1.59 -10.06 29.02
N ALA A 144 0.64 -9.12 28.89
CA ALA A 144 -0.10 -8.55 30.02
C ALA A 144 -1.02 -9.59 30.69
N GLU A 145 -1.75 -10.38 29.90
CA GLU A 145 -2.59 -11.48 30.42
C GLU A 145 -1.76 -12.52 31.17
N LEU A 146 -0.61 -12.93 30.61
CA LEU A 146 0.31 -13.87 31.28
C LEU A 146 0.90 -13.28 32.56
N ALA A 147 1.20 -11.99 32.60
CA ALA A 147 1.65 -11.32 33.81
C ALA A 147 0.55 -11.29 34.89
N GLY A 148 -0.70 -11.00 34.50
CA GLY A 148 -1.87 -11.07 35.37
C GLY A 148 -2.06 -12.46 35.98
N LEU A 149 -2.11 -13.50 35.15
CA LEU A 149 -2.25 -14.88 35.60
C LEU A 149 -1.13 -15.32 36.55
N ARG A 150 0.12 -14.89 36.29
CA ARG A 150 1.25 -15.16 37.19
C ARG A 150 1.10 -14.46 38.54
N SER A 151 0.67 -13.20 38.53
CA SER A 151 0.39 -12.45 39.76
C SER A 151 -0.71 -13.14 40.57
N ASP A 152 -1.83 -13.50 39.94
CA ASP A 152 -2.95 -14.16 40.59
C ASP A 152 -2.55 -15.52 41.18
N ALA A 153 -1.79 -16.32 40.43
CA ALA A 153 -1.27 -17.60 40.90
C ALA A 153 -0.31 -17.42 42.10
N GLN A 154 0.51 -16.37 42.08
CA GLN A 154 1.41 -16.06 43.19
C GLN A 154 0.65 -15.63 44.43
N GLN A 155 -0.36 -14.76 44.30
CA GLN A 155 -1.22 -14.35 45.40
C GLN A 155 -1.98 -15.54 46.00
N ALA A 156 -2.57 -16.40 45.17
CA ALA A 156 -3.27 -17.60 45.64
C ALA A 156 -2.32 -18.53 46.41
N ARG A 157 -1.08 -18.71 45.92
CA ARG A 157 -0.05 -19.48 46.63
C ARG A 157 0.30 -18.86 47.99
N GLU A 158 0.49 -17.54 48.05
CA GLU A 158 0.83 -16.84 49.29
C GLU A 158 -0.31 -16.93 50.32
N GLN A 159 -1.57 -16.80 49.88
CA GLN A 159 -2.76 -17.01 50.71
C GLN A 159 -2.81 -18.43 51.28
N LEU A 160 -2.66 -19.45 50.44
CA LEU A 160 -2.65 -20.86 50.89
C LEU A 160 -1.52 -21.14 51.88
N LEU A 161 -0.33 -20.57 51.66
CA LEU A 161 0.80 -20.70 52.58
C LEU A 161 0.52 -19.99 53.92
N ALA A 162 -0.10 -18.82 53.89
CA ALA A 162 -0.49 -18.10 55.10
C ALA A 162 -1.53 -18.89 55.91
N GLU A 163 -2.56 -19.43 55.25
CA GLU A 163 -3.56 -20.29 55.88
C GLU A 163 -2.94 -21.55 56.48
N ALA A 164 -2.07 -22.24 55.73
CA ALA A 164 -1.39 -23.45 56.20
C ALA A 164 -0.51 -23.17 57.43
N ARG A 165 0.20 -22.03 57.45
CA ARG A 165 0.98 -21.59 58.61
C ARG A 165 0.09 -21.32 59.81
N GLN A 166 -1.00 -20.58 59.63
CA GLN A 166 -1.94 -20.28 60.71
C GLN A 166 -2.58 -21.54 61.30
N ARG A 167 -2.88 -22.55 60.47
CA ARG A 167 -3.38 -23.85 60.95
C ARG A 167 -2.29 -24.58 61.74
N ALA A 168 -1.07 -24.67 61.21
CA ALA A 168 0.04 -25.32 61.91
C ALA A 168 0.36 -24.65 63.26
N ASP A 169 0.25 -23.33 63.36
CA ASP A 169 0.47 -22.61 64.62
C ASP A 169 -0.65 -22.88 65.63
N ARG A 170 -1.92 -22.93 65.18
CA ARG A 170 -3.04 -23.36 66.03
C ARG A 170 -2.86 -24.78 66.54
N ASP A 171 -2.53 -25.73 65.67
CA ASP A 171 -2.31 -27.13 66.04
C ASP A 171 -1.16 -27.26 67.06
N ARG A 172 -0.09 -26.46 66.90
CA ARG A 172 1.02 -26.40 67.87
C ARG A 172 0.59 -25.84 69.22
N GLU A 173 -0.22 -24.79 69.24
CA GLU A 173 -0.75 -24.21 70.48
C GLU A 173 -1.69 -25.19 71.20
N GLU A 174 -2.57 -25.87 70.47
CA GLU A 174 -3.44 -26.90 71.02
C GLU A 174 -2.65 -28.07 71.59
N ALA A 175 -1.62 -28.54 70.86
CA ALA A 175 -0.72 -29.58 71.35
C ALA A 175 0.02 -29.16 72.63
N ARG A 176 0.50 -27.91 72.70
CA ARG A 176 1.13 -27.37 73.94
C ARG A 176 0.15 -27.37 75.11
N ARG A 177 -1.07 -26.88 74.90
CA ARG A 177 -2.12 -26.88 75.95
C ARG A 177 -2.44 -28.29 76.43
N ALA A 178 -2.58 -29.25 75.52
CA ALA A 178 -2.82 -30.64 75.86
C ALA A 178 -1.67 -31.25 76.68
N VAL A 179 -0.41 -30.93 76.35
CA VAL A 179 0.78 -31.36 77.10
C VAL A 179 0.83 -30.72 78.49
N ASP A 180 0.51 -29.44 78.61
CA ASP A 180 0.46 -28.73 79.89
C ASP A 180 -0.63 -29.29 80.80
N GLU A 181 -1.82 -29.58 80.25
CA GLU A 181 -2.91 -30.24 80.97
C GLU A 181 -2.54 -31.66 81.42
N ALA A 182 -1.92 -32.45 80.54
CA ALA A 182 -1.43 -33.78 80.89
C ALA A 182 -0.36 -33.72 82.00
N SER A 183 0.54 -32.74 81.93
CA SER A 183 1.55 -32.49 82.96
C SER A 183 0.92 -32.12 84.30
N ARG A 184 -0.09 -31.24 84.32
CA ARG A 184 -0.84 -30.87 85.54
C ARG A 184 -1.54 -32.07 86.14
N ARG A 185 -2.23 -32.88 85.33
CA ARG A 185 -2.88 -34.12 85.80
C ARG A 185 -1.86 -35.09 86.39
N ARG A 186 -0.69 -35.24 85.76
CA ARG A 186 0.40 -36.06 86.28
C ARG A 186 0.89 -35.56 87.64
N ILE A 187 1.08 -34.24 87.81
CA ILE A 187 1.46 -33.64 89.10
C ILE A 187 0.39 -33.96 90.16
N GLN A 188 -0.90 -33.74 89.85
CA GLN A 188 -2.00 -34.05 90.77
C GLN A 188 -2.01 -35.53 91.20
N ILE A 189 -1.83 -36.45 90.25
CA ILE A 189 -1.75 -37.89 90.55
C ILE A 189 -0.53 -38.19 91.44
N LEU A 190 0.62 -37.59 91.16
CA LEU A 190 1.82 -37.78 91.99
C LEU A 190 1.64 -37.21 93.42
N GLU A 191 0.98 -36.06 93.56
CA GLU A 191 0.63 -35.49 94.86
C GLU A 191 -0.31 -36.40 95.64
N GLN A 192 -1.36 -36.94 94.99
CA GLN A 192 -2.27 -37.92 95.59
C GLN A 192 -1.52 -39.19 96.03
N LEU A 193 -0.62 -39.71 95.19
CA LEU A 193 0.20 -40.88 95.53
C LEU A 193 1.14 -40.61 96.70
N MET A 194 1.73 -39.41 96.80
CA MET A 194 2.52 -39.02 97.98
C MET A 194 1.67 -38.92 99.24
N GLY A 195 0.42 -38.44 99.15
CA GLY A 195 -0.53 -38.47 100.25
C GLY A 195 -0.77 -39.90 100.75
N VAL A 196 -1.15 -40.81 99.82
CA VAL A 196 -1.35 -42.23 100.14
C VAL A 196 -0.09 -42.87 100.74
N TYR A 197 1.10 -42.53 100.23
CA TYR A 197 2.35 -43.03 100.77
C TYR A 197 2.58 -42.57 102.22
N ARG A 198 2.32 -41.29 102.55
CA ARG A 198 2.39 -40.78 103.93
C ARG A 198 1.36 -41.44 104.84
N ASP A 199 0.14 -41.63 104.36
CA ASP A 199 -0.90 -42.31 105.12
C ASP A 199 -0.47 -43.75 105.45
N LEU A 200 0.10 -44.46 104.46
CA LEU A 200 0.66 -45.81 104.63
C LEU A 200 1.89 -45.84 105.57
N GLU A 201 2.68 -44.78 105.67
CA GLU A 201 3.83 -44.68 106.59
C GLU A 201 3.40 -44.70 108.07
N SER A 202 2.18 -44.24 108.37
CA SER A 202 1.59 -44.30 109.71
C SER A 202 1.02 -45.69 110.07
N VAL A 203 0.72 -46.53 109.07
CA VAL A 203 0.08 -47.85 109.24
C VAL A 203 0.94 -48.83 110.05
N PRO A 204 2.26 -48.96 109.86
CA PRO A 204 3.11 -49.81 110.70
C PRO A 204 3.05 -49.43 112.17
N HIS A 205 3.09 -48.12 112.48
CA HIS A 205 2.97 -47.63 113.85
C HIS A 205 1.57 -47.86 114.43
N ALA A 206 0.51 -47.66 113.64
CA ALA A 206 -0.86 -47.98 114.05
C ALA A 206 -1.07 -49.49 114.29
N LEU A 207 -0.51 -50.34 113.43
CA LEU A 207 -0.53 -51.81 113.60
C LEU A 207 0.32 -52.26 114.79
N GLN A 208 1.43 -51.57 115.08
CA GLN A 208 2.28 -51.85 116.23
C GLN A 208 1.64 -51.39 117.54
N ALA A 209 0.93 -50.26 117.56
CA ALA A 209 0.10 -49.82 118.68
C ALA A 209 -1.07 -50.77 118.95
N ALA A 210 -1.81 -51.19 117.90
CA ALA A 210 -2.87 -52.19 118.03
C ALA A 210 -2.33 -53.56 118.50
N ARG A 211 -1.11 -53.95 118.09
CA ARG A 211 -0.44 -55.13 118.62
C ARG A 211 -0.02 -54.97 120.09
N GLN A 212 0.43 -53.80 120.51
CA GLN A 212 0.79 -53.52 121.90
C GLN A 212 -0.45 -53.47 122.80
N GLU A 213 -1.59 -52.95 122.34
CA GLU A 213 -2.89 -53.10 123.02
C GLU A 213 -3.29 -54.58 123.16
N HIS A 214 -3.08 -55.40 122.12
CA HIS A 214 -3.31 -56.85 122.20
C HIS A 214 -2.27 -57.61 123.04
N GLN A 215 -1.08 -57.06 123.27
CA GLN A 215 -0.01 -57.66 124.08
C GLN A 215 0.01 -57.17 125.54
N ASN A 216 -0.84 -56.22 125.92
CA ASN A 216 -1.11 -55.85 127.30
C ASN A 216 -2.44 -56.47 127.76
N PRO A 217 -2.47 -57.71 128.28
CA PRO A 217 -3.65 -58.24 128.92
C PRO A 217 -3.80 -57.59 130.30
N THR A 218 -4.79 -56.71 130.46
CA THR A 218 -5.33 -56.39 131.78
C THR A 218 -6.65 -57.12 131.96
N ASP A 219 -6.62 -58.11 132.85
CA ASP A 219 -7.78 -58.73 133.48
C ASP A 219 -8.79 -57.69 133.97
N ALA A 220 -10.03 -57.77 133.48
CA ALA A 220 -11.24 -57.47 134.25
C ALA A 220 -12.46 -58.03 133.50
N ASP A 221 -12.95 -59.13 134.06
CA ASP A 221 -13.96 -60.03 133.55
C ASP A 221 -15.39 -59.47 133.60
N ASP A 222 -16.18 -59.95 132.63
CA ASP A 222 -17.60 -60.29 132.68
C ASP A 222 -18.68 -59.31 133.19
N ARG A 223 -19.67 -59.08 132.31
CA ARG A 223 -21.09 -59.38 132.59
C ARG A 223 -21.96 -59.39 131.31
N ASN A 224 -22.21 -60.61 130.83
CA ASN A 224 -23.52 -61.22 130.52
C ASN A 224 -24.44 -60.65 129.39
N VAL A 225 -25.14 -61.43 128.54
CA VAL A 225 -25.17 -62.88 128.24
C VAL A 225 -26.21 -63.22 127.13
N LYS A 226 -25.93 -64.31 126.38
CA LYS A 226 -26.83 -65.29 125.66
C LYS A 226 -27.76 -64.84 124.52
N ALA A 227 -27.65 -65.49 123.35
CA ALA A 227 -28.35 -66.75 122.97
C ALA A 227 -28.34 -66.94 121.43
N GLY A 228 -27.94 -68.13 120.97
CA GLY A 228 -27.99 -68.56 119.55
C GLY A 228 -26.80 -69.44 119.17
#